data_AF-A0A7S2ITB3-F1
#
_entry.id   AF-A0A7S2ITB3-F1
#
_cell.length_a   1.000
_cell.length_b   1.000
_cell.length_c   1.000
_cell.angle_alpha   90.00
_cell.angle_beta   90.00
_cell.angle_gamma   90.00
#
_symmetry.space_group_name_H-M   'P 1'
#
loop_
_entity.id
_entity.type
_entity.pdbx_description
1 polymer ?
#
loop_
_entity_poly.entity_id
_entity_poly.type
_entity_poly.pdbx_seq_one_letter_code
_entity_poly.pdbx_strand_id
1 'polypeptide(L)'
;EHWPRRVGVAVDLLYAEPGRVWRKCDTTTYGKTVSIGHSCKGPEIGRWDWMEAVLSTSPVADPAVDTALQAVEQDDARVSVAALVDAPDEPGSLLALLRSEAPLEQLLKTGAGGCTPSTVATPDDSEESEAIEPPTSEEVMLQAVKRGLEGVWYGGEGETYKFRFGSETNWTCARQGTNGTRLFTVTYDAENGAVWWGTSWSYYFSASQVAEEPDEIQLYAAQDVQMRRPKFVWHRRGCGPATAPGVGSEAASVVEGEKKAKPFAGQGGFEAAALAE
;
A
#
# COMPACT_ATOMS: atom_id res chain seq x y z
N GLU A 1 4.30 -2.52 -44.80
CA GLU A 1 4.14 -2.90 -43.38
C GLU A 1 4.19 -1.64 -42.52
N HIS A 2 3.06 -1.08 -42.14
CA HIS A 2 3.02 0.07 -41.23
C HIS A 2 2.03 -0.25 -40.11
N TRP A 3 2.59 -0.62 -38.96
CA TRP A 3 1.87 -0.62 -37.69
C TRP A 3 1.67 0.84 -37.22
N PRO A 4 0.55 1.17 -36.55
CA PRO A 4 0.40 2.47 -35.90
C PRO A 4 1.50 2.61 -34.84
N ARG A 5 2.28 3.69 -34.92
CA ARG A 5 3.49 3.90 -34.12
C ARG A 5 3.22 4.15 -32.64
N ARG A 6 1.97 4.46 -32.23
CA ARG A 6 1.56 4.71 -30.84
C ARG A 6 0.06 4.46 -30.64
N VAL A 7 -0.29 3.82 -29.53
CA VAL A 7 -1.66 3.65 -29.03
C VAL A 7 -1.74 4.37 -27.68
N GLY A 8 -2.77 5.20 -27.48
CA GLY A 8 -3.03 5.87 -26.21
C GLY A 8 -4.35 5.38 -25.65
N VAL A 9 -4.33 4.83 -24.43
CA VAL A 9 -5.53 4.60 -23.65
C VAL A 9 -5.46 5.52 -22.43
N ALA A 10 -6.51 6.30 -22.19
CA ALA A 10 -6.73 6.94 -20.90
C ALA A 10 -7.13 5.83 -19.92
N VAL A 11 -6.19 5.42 -19.08
CA VAL A 11 -6.50 4.56 -17.92
C VAL A 11 -6.62 5.51 -16.75
N ASP A 12 -7.82 5.70 -16.23
CA ASP A 12 -7.98 6.18 -14.86
C ASP A 12 -7.45 5.08 -13.95
N LEU A 13 -6.16 5.16 -13.63
CA LEU A 13 -5.53 4.33 -12.61
C LEU A 13 -6.18 4.72 -11.29
N LEU A 14 -7.24 3.99 -10.93
CA LEU A 14 -7.77 3.99 -9.58
C LEU A 14 -6.66 3.48 -8.66
N TYR A 15 -5.88 4.41 -8.11
CA TYR A 15 -4.91 4.22 -7.02
C TYR A 15 -5.59 3.76 -5.70
N ALA A 16 -6.76 3.14 -5.78
CA ALA A 16 -7.60 2.84 -4.63
C ALA A 16 -7.28 1.49 -3.98
N GLU A 17 -6.44 0.65 -4.57
CA GLU A 17 -6.00 -0.60 -3.94
C GLU A 17 -4.57 -0.47 -3.39
N PRO A 18 -4.37 -0.25 -2.08
CA PRO A 18 -3.05 -0.14 -1.49
C PRO A 18 -2.32 -1.50 -1.56
N GLY A 19 -1.31 -1.59 -2.44
CA GLY A 19 -0.37 -2.71 -2.48
C GLY A 19 -0.27 -3.47 -3.80
N ARG A 20 -1.06 -3.12 -4.83
CA ARG A 20 -0.98 -3.75 -6.16
C ARG A 20 -0.72 -2.70 -7.22
N VAL A 21 0.38 -2.86 -7.97
CA VAL A 21 0.67 -2.02 -9.14
C VAL A 21 0.12 -2.72 -10.37
N TRP A 22 -0.94 -2.17 -10.95
CA TRP A 22 -1.52 -2.68 -12.18
C TRP A 22 -0.73 -2.15 -13.36
N ARG A 23 -0.13 -3.03 -14.16
CA ARG A 23 0.70 -2.65 -15.30
C ARG A 23 -0.04 -2.95 -16.60
N LYS A 24 -0.55 -1.92 -17.28
CA LYS A 24 -0.89 -2.04 -18.70
C LYS A 24 0.40 -2.00 -19.52
N CYS A 25 1.15 -3.10 -19.51
CA CYS A 25 2.28 -3.26 -20.41
C CYS A 25 2.34 -4.69 -20.90
N ASP A 26 1.73 -4.93 -22.05
CA ASP A 26 2.53 -5.40 -23.14
C ASP A 26 2.04 -4.76 -24.45
N THR A 27 2.96 -4.47 -25.36
CA THR A 27 2.60 -4.14 -26.75
C THR A 27 2.24 -5.40 -27.53
N THR A 28 2.45 -6.57 -26.94
CA THR A 28 2.27 -7.88 -27.57
C THR A 28 0.83 -8.38 -27.54
N THR A 29 0.00 -7.95 -26.58
CA THR A 29 -1.43 -8.29 -26.51
C THR A 29 -2.32 -7.15 -26.97
N TYR A 30 -1.74 -6.09 -27.54
CA TYR A 30 -2.50 -4.93 -28.04
C TYR A 30 -3.40 -4.30 -26.98
N GLY A 31 -3.03 -4.40 -25.70
CA GLY A 31 -3.82 -3.88 -24.59
C GLY A 31 -5.07 -4.71 -24.23
N LYS A 32 -5.19 -5.94 -24.75
CA LYS A 32 -6.23 -6.91 -24.36
C LYS A 32 -6.00 -7.51 -22.98
N THR A 33 -4.73 -7.63 -22.58
CA THR A 33 -4.37 -8.13 -21.26
C THR A 33 -3.57 -7.14 -20.45
N VAL A 34 -3.67 -7.25 -19.13
CA VAL A 34 -2.95 -6.46 -18.14
C VAL A 34 -2.15 -7.44 -17.28
N SER A 35 -0.83 -7.27 -17.24
CA SER A 35 0.03 -8.01 -16.32
C SER A 35 -0.06 -7.36 -14.93
N ILE A 36 -0.26 -8.19 -13.92
CA ILE A 36 -0.35 -7.80 -12.52
C ILE A 36 0.98 -8.18 -11.87
N GLY A 37 1.55 -7.27 -11.07
CA GLY A 37 2.81 -7.48 -10.36
C GLY A 37 2.88 -6.62 -9.10
N HIS A 38 3.67 -7.06 -8.11
CA HIS A 38 3.94 -6.23 -6.92
C HIS A 38 4.81 -4.99 -7.24
N SER A 39 5.58 -5.05 -8.33
CA SER A 39 6.50 -3.98 -8.76
C SER A 39 6.80 -4.08 -10.25
N CYS A 40 7.15 -2.95 -10.89
CA CYS A 40 7.54 -2.88 -12.30
C CYS A 40 8.76 -3.72 -12.66
N LYS A 41 9.57 -4.10 -11.66
CA LYS A 41 10.77 -4.93 -11.80
C LYS A 41 10.60 -6.35 -11.23
N GLY A 42 9.45 -6.64 -10.62
CA GLY A 42 9.16 -7.95 -10.03
C GLY A 42 8.62 -8.95 -11.05
N PRO A 43 8.55 -10.24 -10.69
CA PRO A 43 7.88 -11.24 -11.51
C PRO A 43 6.38 -10.92 -11.67
N GLU A 44 5.79 -11.31 -12.80
CA GLU A 44 4.34 -11.24 -13.06
C GLU A 44 3.64 -12.21 -12.11
N ILE A 45 2.73 -11.69 -11.27
CA ILE A 45 1.94 -12.51 -10.33
C ILE A 45 0.65 -13.02 -10.96
N GLY A 46 0.22 -12.40 -12.05
CA GLY A 46 -0.96 -12.81 -12.77
C GLY A 46 -1.16 -11.98 -14.03
N ARG A 47 -2.07 -12.45 -14.87
CA ARG A 47 -2.50 -11.75 -16.08
C ARG A 47 -4.01 -11.66 -16.04
N TRP A 48 -4.53 -10.46 -16.32
CA TRP A 48 -5.95 -10.23 -16.44
C TRP A 48 -6.30 -9.90 -17.88
N ASP A 49 -7.17 -10.69 -18.48
CA ASP A 49 -7.77 -10.41 -19.79
C ASP A 49 -9.14 -9.77 -19.54
N TRP A 50 -9.25 -8.47 -19.83
CA TRP A 50 -10.49 -7.74 -19.57
C TRP A 50 -11.61 -8.19 -20.53
N MET A 51 -11.26 -8.67 -21.73
CA MET A 51 -12.23 -9.14 -22.70
C MET A 51 -12.84 -10.46 -22.24
N GLU A 52 -12.00 -11.39 -21.75
CA GLU A 52 -12.48 -12.63 -21.13
C GLU A 52 -13.35 -12.35 -19.89
N ALA A 53 -12.98 -11.37 -19.07
CA ALA A 53 -13.76 -10.98 -17.90
C ALA A 53 -15.14 -10.40 -18.28
N VAL A 54 -15.21 -9.53 -19.29
CA VAL A 54 -16.47 -8.97 -19.79
C VAL A 54 -17.37 -10.09 -20.35
N LEU A 55 -16.80 -11.00 -21.14
CA LEU A 55 -17.54 -12.12 -21.72
C LEU A 55 -18.03 -13.13 -20.65
N SER A 56 -17.22 -13.36 -19.61
CA SER A 56 -17.57 -14.29 -18.52
C SER A 56 -18.65 -13.74 -17.59
N THR A 57 -18.75 -12.42 -17.47
CA THR A 57 -19.71 -11.76 -16.56
C THR A 57 -21.12 -11.72 -17.14
N SER A 58 -21.28 -11.84 -18.46
CA SER A 58 -22.57 -11.74 -19.14
C SER A 58 -22.95 -13.06 -19.84
N PRO A 59 -23.56 -14.03 -19.11
CA PRO A 59 -23.98 -15.30 -19.69
C PRO A 59 -25.21 -15.20 -20.61
N VAL A 60 -25.89 -14.05 -20.60
CA VAL A 60 -27.01 -13.73 -21.48
C VAL A 60 -26.57 -12.61 -22.39
N ALA A 61 -26.80 -12.72 -23.70
CA ALA A 61 -26.42 -11.72 -24.70
C ALA A 61 -27.00 -10.34 -24.36
N ASP A 62 -26.24 -9.55 -23.60
CA ASP A 62 -26.58 -8.17 -23.28
C ASP A 62 -26.20 -7.32 -24.50
N PRO A 63 -27.17 -6.70 -25.19
CA PRO A 63 -26.88 -5.85 -26.35
C PRO A 63 -25.95 -4.68 -26.01
N ALA A 64 -25.82 -4.28 -24.74
CA ALA A 64 -24.84 -3.29 -24.32
C ALA A 64 -23.39 -3.81 -24.44
N VAL A 65 -23.17 -5.10 -24.12
CA VAL A 65 -21.85 -5.73 -24.27
C VAL A 65 -21.47 -5.84 -25.73
N ASP A 66 -22.40 -6.25 -26.61
CA ASP A 66 -22.17 -6.30 -28.06
C ASP A 66 -21.87 -4.91 -28.63
N THR A 67 -22.59 -3.88 -28.18
CA THR A 67 -22.36 -2.49 -28.60
C THR A 67 -20.98 -2.00 -28.16
N ALA A 68 -20.57 -2.32 -26.93
CA ALA A 68 -19.24 -1.97 -26.42
C ALA A 68 -18.12 -2.68 -27.18
N LEU A 69 -18.27 -3.98 -27.46
CA LEU A 69 -17.31 -4.74 -28.27
C LEU A 69 -17.19 -4.17 -29.68
N GLN A 70 -18.32 -3.83 -30.31
CA GLN A 70 -18.33 -3.21 -31.64
C GLN A 70 -17.64 -1.84 -31.64
N ALA A 71 -17.80 -1.04 -30.59
CA ALA A 71 -17.12 0.25 -30.46
C ALA A 71 -15.59 0.07 -30.37
N VAL A 72 -15.12 -0.93 -29.63
CA VAL A 72 -13.68 -1.27 -29.54
C VAL A 72 -13.13 -1.68 -30.92
N GLU A 73 -13.84 -2.53 -31.66
CA GLU A 73 -13.44 -2.93 -33.02
C GLU A 73 -13.37 -1.74 -33.99
N GLN A 74 -14.31 -0.80 -33.87
CA GLN A 74 -14.30 0.43 -34.68
C GLN A 74 -13.14 1.35 -34.32
N ASP A 75 -12.76 1.43 -33.04
CA ASP A 75 -11.60 2.20 -32.60
C ASP A 75 -10.28 1.57 -33.06
N ASP A 76 -10.16 0.25 -33.00
CA ASP A 76 -8.99 -0.49 -33.51
C ASP A 76 -8.79 -0.29 -35.02
N ALA A 77 -9.86 -0.06 -35.79
CA ALA A 77 -9.79 0.21 -37.22
C ALA A 77 -9.28 1.62 -37.56
N ARG A 78 -9.11 2.52 -36.58
CA ARG A 78 -8.73 3.92 -36.81
C ARG A 78 -7.22 4.10 -36.91
N VAL A 79 -6.82 4.93 -37.87
CA VAL A 79 -5.41 5.15 -38.21
C VAL A 79 -4.75 6.20 -37.32
N SER A 80 -5.53 7.03 -36.61
CA SER A 80 -4.99 8.12 -35.79
C SER A 80 -5.78 8.33 -34.49
N VAL A 81 -5.07 8.81 -33.46
CA VAL A 81 -5.64 9.09 -32.13
C VAL A 81 -6.73 10.16 -32.19
N ALA A 82 -6.57 11.16 -33.07
CA ALA A 82 -7.57 12.22 -33.24
C ALA A 82 -8.88 11.73 -33.86
N ALA A 83 -8.90 10.51 -34.42
CA ALA A 83 -10.11 9.90 -34.95
C ALA A 83 -10.88 9.09 -33.89
N LEU A 84 -10.30 8.83 -32.72
CA LEU A 84 -10.95 8.10 -31.63
C LEU A 84 -12.15 8.91 -31.10
N VAL A 85 -13.23 8.22 -30.73
CA VAL A 85 -14.40 8.86 -30.13
C VAL A 85 -14.17 8.84 -28.64
N ASP A 86 -14.38 9.97 -27.97
CA ASP A 86 -14.39 10.00 -26.51
C ASP A 86 -15.47 9.04 -25.99
N ALA A 87 -15.17 8.34 -24.89
CA ALA A 87 -16.18 7.54 -24.22
C ALA A 87 -17.39 8.44 -23.91
N PRO A 88 -18.63 7.95 -24.08
CA PRO A 88 -19.79 8.73 -23.69
C PRO A 88 -19.65 9.15 -22.23
N ASP A 89 -20.04 10.38 -21.90
CA ASP A 89 -20.03 10.87 -20.52
C ASP A 89 -20.87 9.93 -19.66
N GLU A 90 -20.21 9.01 -18.96
CA GLU A 90 -20.84 8.09 -18.03
C GLU A 90 -21.53 8.93 -16.94
N PRO A 91 -22.75 8.57 -16.53
CA PRO A 91 -23.36 9.19 -15.36
C PRO A 91 -22.45 8.91 -14.17
N GLY A 92 -21.79 9.96 -13.65
CA GLY A 92 -20.61 9.84 -12.80
C GLY A 92 -20.69 8.72 -11.76
N SER A 93 -19.58 8.00 -11.59
CA SER A 93 -19.31 6.79 -10.77
C SER A 93 -20.29 6.44 -9.64
N LEU A 94 -20.83 7.42 -8.92
CA LEU A 94 -21.85 7.24 -7.88
C LEU A 94 -23.19 6.70 -8.44
N LEU A 95 -23.61 7.12 -9.63
CA LEU A 95 -24.82 6.61 -10.30
C LEU A 95 -24.64 5.23 -10.91
N ALA A 96 -23.42 4.90 -11.36
CA ALA A 96 -23.08 3.53 -11.78
C ALA A 96 -23.15 2.55 -10.60
N LEU A 97 -22.65 2.97 -9.42
CA LEU A 97 -22.74 2.19 -8.18
C LEU A 97 -24.19 2.01 -7.69
N LEU A 98 -25.04 3.02 -7.88
CA LEU A 98 -26.48 2.94 -7.56
C LEU A 98 -27.27 2.07 -8.55
N ARG A 99 -26.76 1.87 -9.78
CA ARG A 99 -27.37 0.98 -10.78
C ARG A 99 -26.92 -0.47 -10.66
N SER A 100 -25.79 -0.75 -10.01
CA SER A 100 -25.45 -2.11 -9.60
C SER A 100 -26.32 -2.50 -8.39
N GLU A 101 -27.61 -2.74 -8.64
CA GLU A 101 -28.52 -3.39 -7.70
C GLU A 101 -28.14 -4.88 -7.57
N ALA A 102 -26.92 -5.14 -7.10
CA ALA A 102 -26.64 -6.39 -6.41
C ALA A 102 -27.42 -6.34 -5.08
N PRO A 103 -28.18 -7.37 -4.70
CA PRO A 103 -29.06 -7.32 -3.53
C PRO A 103 -28.28 -6.98 -2.24
N LEU A 104 -28.44 -5.74 -1.77
CA LEU A 104 -27.89 -5.20 -0.52
C LEU A 104 -28.50 -5.84 0.74
N GLU A 105 -29.45 -6.78 0.58
CA GLU A 105 -30.17 -7.49 1.63
C GLU A 105 -29.28 -8.42 2.48
N GLN A 106 -28.07 -8.78 2.02
CA GLN A 106 -27.20 -9.71 2.75
C GLN A 106 -26.23 -9.06 3.76
N LEU A 107 -26.07 -7.72 3.75
CA LEU A 107 -25.00 -7.07 4.54
C LEU A 107 -25.44 -6.39 5.85
N LEU A 108 -26.73 -6.33 6.15
CA LEU A 108 -27.24 -5.63 7.35
C LEU A 108 -27.97 -6.52 8.36
N LYS A 109 -27.91 -7.85 8.20
CA LYS A 109 -28.72 -8.78 8.99
C LYS A 109 -27.90 -9.64 9.96
N THR A 110 -27.07 -9.02 10.79
CA THR A 110 -26.51 -9.72 11.97
C THR A 110 -26.21 -8.74 13.09
N GLY A 111 -27.12 -8.67 14.07
CA GLY A 111 -26.79 -8.19 15.40
C GLY A 111 -27.89 -7.42 16.13
N ALA A 112 -28.83 -8.13 16.78
CA ALA A 112 -29.39 -7.76 18.09
C ALA A 112 -30.41 -8.80 18.62
N GLY A 113 -29.98 -9.63 19.57
CA GLY A 113 -30.68 -9.87 20.85
C GLY A 113 -32.01 -10.63 20.92
N GLY A 114 -31.96 -11.84 21.50
CA GLY A 114 -32.67 -12.13 22.76
C GLY A 114 -33.99 -12.92 22.74
N CYS A 115 -33.96 -14.04 23.51
CA CYS A 115 -35.06 -14.78 24.17
C CYS A 115 -35.80 -15.90 23.41
N THR A 116 -35.57 -17.13 23.89
CA THR A 116 -36.40 -18.35 23.82
C THR A 116 -37.77 -18.18 24.54
N PRO A 117 -38.76 -19.11 24.48
CA PRO A 117 -38.86 -20.39 23.73
C PRO A 117 -40.22 -20.61 22.99
N SER A 118 -40.24 -21.37 21.89
CA SER A 118 -41.23 -22.45 21.61
C SER A 118 -41.20 -22.97 20.17
N THR A 119 -40.93 -24.27 20.08
CA THR A 119 -41.43 -25.30 19.15
C THR A 119 -42.32 -24.86 17.97
N VAL A 120 -41.72 -24.63 16.80
CA VAL A 120 -42.28 -25.01 15.49
C VAL A 120 -41.12 -25.48 14.63
N ALA A 121 -41.24 -26.70 14.12
CA ALA A 121 -40.24 -27.36 13.28
C ALA A 121 -40.27 -26.79 11.85
N THR A 122 -39.22 -26.09 11.46
CA THR A 122 -38.85 -25.84 10.06
C THR A 122 -37.49 -26.51 9.83
N PRO A 123 -37.41 -27.51 8.93
CA PRO A 123 -36.14 -28.11 8.53
C PRO A 123 -35.49 -27.26 7.44
N ASP A 124 -34.16 -27.29 7.39
CA ASP A 124 -33.27 -26.73 6.36
C ASP A 124 -32.64 -25.36 6.68
N ASP A 125 -32.11 -25.23 7.91
CA ASP A 125 -31.05 -24.27 8.23
C ASP A 125 -29.73 -25.07 8.24
N SER A 126 -29.06 -25.08 7.08
CA SER A 126 -27.68 -25.58 6.99
C SER A 126 -26.78 -24.53 7.62
N GLU A 127 -26.70 -24.55 8.95
CA GLU A 127 -25.69 -23.84 9.73
C GLU A 127 -24.33 -24.42 9.36
N GLU A 128 -23.76 -23.91 8.27
CA GLU A 128 -22.36 -24.07 7.89
C GLU A 128 -21.55 -23.44 9.02
N SER A 129 -21.27 -24.27 10.03
CA SER A 129 -20.34 -23.94 11.10
C SER A 129 -18.99 -23.73 10.43
N GLU A 130 -18.69 -22.48 10.10
CA GLU A 130 -17.34 -22.04 9.78
C GLU A 130 -16.49 -22.45 10.97
N ALA A 131 -15.83 -23.60 10.82
CA ALA A 131 -14.90 -24.11 11.79
C ALA A 131 -13.86 -23.00 11.96
N ILE A 132 -13.84 -22.39 13.14
CA ILE A 132 -12.92 -21.31 13.48
C ILE A 132 -11.51 -21.88 13.31
N GLU A 133 -10.91 -21.63 12.15
CA GLU A 133 -9.55 -22.07 11.88
C GLU A 133 -8.64 -21.34 12.87
N PRO A 134 -7.68 -22.06 13.50
CA PRO A 134 -6.76 -21.43 14.43
C PRO A 134 -6.00 -20.31 13.70
N PRO A 135 -5.73 -19.18 14.36
CA PRO A 135 -5.06 -18.04 13.74
C PRO A 135 -3.71 -18.47 13.19
N THR A 136 -3.40 -18.01 11.99
CA THR A 136 -2.14 -18.33 11.33
C THR A 136 -0.97 -17.70 12.09
N SER A 137 0.23 -18.29 11.98
CA SER A 137 1.43 -17.72 12.62
C SER A 137 1.71 -16.29 12.18
N GLU A 138 1.32 -15.93 10.95
CA GLU A 138 1.44 -14.59 10.39
C GLU A 138 0.53 -13.60 11.11
N GLU A 139 -0.75 -13.95 11.31
CA GLU A 139 -1.69 -13.12 12.05
C GLU A 139 -1.22 -12.88 13.49
N VAL A 140 -0.70 -13.92 14.16
CA VAL A 140 -0.17 -13.79 15.52
C VAL A 140 1.00 -12.80 15.55
N MET A 141 1.91 -12.87 14.57
CA MET A 141 3.04 -11.94 14.48
C MET A 141 2.59 -10.52 14.14
N LEU A 142 1.65 -10.37 13.22
CA LEU A 142 1.05 -9.09 12.85
C LEU A 142 0.43 -8.39 14.06
N GLN A 143 -0.34 -9.13 14.87
CA GLN A 143 -0.94 -8.59 16.09
C GLN A 143 0.12 -8.20 17.13
N ALA A 144 1.18 -9.00 17.27
CA ALA A 144 2.30 -8.68 18.15
C ALA A 144 3.01 -7.37 17.71
N VAL A 145 3.25 -7.21 16.41
CA VAL A 145 3.83 -5.98 15.85
C VAL A 145 2.93 -4.78 16.07
N LYS A 146 1.60 -4.90 15.81
CA LYS A 146 0.65 -3.81 16.06
C LYS A 146 0.71 -3.34 17.51
N ARG A 147 0.63 -4.27 18.45
CA ARG A 147 0.75 -3.99 19.89
C ARG A 147 2.11 -3.37 20.26
N GLY A 148 3.19 -3.85 19.65
CA GLY A 148 4.52 -3.28 19.81
C GLY A 148 4.64 -1.87 19.22
N LEU A 149 3.89 -1.50 18.18
CA LEU A 149 3.92 -0.16 17.60
C LEU A 149 2.96 0.84 18.23
N GLU A 150 2.04 0.41 19.10
CA GLU A 150 1.11 1.29 19.80
C GLU A 150 1.82 2.38 20.65
N GLY A 151 1.09 3.42 21.03
CA GLY A 151 1.62 4.50 21.86
C GLY A 151 2.41 5.56 21.09
N VAL A 152 3.42 6.15 21.77
CA VAL A 152 4.20 7.28 21.25
C VAL A 152 5.67 6.92 21.24
N TRP A 153 6.25 7.01 20.05
CA TRP A 153 7.66 6.75 19.78
C TRP A 153 8.41 8.07 19.65
N TYR A 154 9.66 8.11 20.10
CA TYR A 154 10.50 9.30 20.13
C TYR A 154 11.73 9.08 19.27
N GLY A 155 11.97 9.96 18.30
CA GLY A 155 13.19 9.96 17.49
C GLY A 155 14.32 10.77 18.12
N GLY A 156 15.51 10.69 17.51
CA GLY A 156 16.73 11.34 18.02
C GLY A 156 16.71 12.87 18.02
N GLU A 157 15.88 13.51 17.19
CA GLU A 157 15.81 14.99 17.07
C GLU A 157 14.62 15.60 17.84
N GLY A 158 14.09 14.90 18.85
CA GLY A 158 12.92 15.35 19.62
C GLY A 158 11.59 15.23 18.87
N GLU A 159 11.60 14.58 17.70
CA GLU A 159 10.40 14.23 16.95
C GLU A 159 9.62 13.13 17.66
N THR A 160 8.30 13.14 17.51
CA THR A 160 7.42 12.07 18.02
C THR A 160 6.67 11.40 16.89
N TYR A 161 6.40 10.11 17.05
CA TYR A 161 5.84 9.23 16.04
C TYR A 161 4.65 8.49 16.66
N LYS A 162 3.50 8.52 15.97
CA LYS A 162 2.27 7.84 16.38
C LYS A 162 1.72 7.04 15.22
N PHE A 163 1.47 5.75 15.46
CA PHE A 163 0.92 4.84 14.46
C PHE A 163 -0.62 4.84 14.52
N ARG A 164 -1.23 4.70 13.34
CA ARG A 164 -2.66 4.50 13.14
C ARG A 164 -2.85 3.31 12.22
N PHE A 165 -3.49 2.27 12.74
CA PHE A 165 -3.74 1.02 12.03
C PHE A 165 -5.03 1.16 11.22
N GLY A 166 -4.92 1.28 9.90
CA GLY A 166 -6.06 1.46 8.99
C GLY A 166 -6.53 0.15 8.39
N SER A 167 -5.61 -0.67 7.90
CA SER A 167 -5.89 -2.03 7.43
C SER A 167 -5.00 -3.06 8.15
N GLU A 168 -5.05 -4.32 7.70
CA GLU A 168 -4.26 -5.39 8.25
C GLU A 168 -2.76 -5.12 8.07
N THR A 169 -2.34 -4.89 6.83
CA THR A 169 -0.93 -4.72 6.46
C THR A 169 -0.53 -3.28 6.15
N ASN A 170 -1.47 -2.34 5.97
CA ASN A 170 -1.15 -0.94 5.66
C ASN A 170 -1.63 0.02 6.75
N TRP A 171 -0.69 0.79 7.29
CA TRP A 171 -0.90 1.71 8.40
C TRP A 171 -0.35 3.10 8.06
N THR A 172 -0.63 4.07 8.92
CA THR A 172 -0.10 5.44 8.79
C THR A 172 0.65 5.83 10.05
N CYS A 173 1.84 6.41 9.90
CA CYS A 173 2.62 6.99 10.99
C CYS A 173 2.60 8.51 10.89
N ALA A 174 2.06 9.17 11.90
CA ALA A 174 2.12 10.62 12.06
C ALA A 174 3.40 11.00 12.80
N ARG A 175 4.31 11.69 12.12
CA ARG A 175 5.50 12.30 12.72
C ARG A 175 5.21 13.75 13.06
N GLN A 176 5.33 14.10 14.34
CA GLN A 176 5.21 15.47 14.84
C GLN A 176 6.59 16.00 15.19
N GLY A 177 7.00 17.08 14.53
CA GLY A 177 8.26 17.79 14.78
C GLY A 177 8.04 19.30 14.85
N THR A 178 9.14 20.07 14.82
CA THR A 178 9.12 21.54 14.84
C THR A 178 8.40 22.14 13.62
N ASN A 179 8.48 21.46 12.47
CA ASN A 179 7.89 21.88 11.21
C ASN A 179 6.44 21.41 11.02
N GLY A 180 5.75 21.04 12.10
CA GLY A 180 4.38 20.52 12.08
C GLY A 180 4.31 19.00 11.99
N THR A 181 3.14 18.51 11.56
CA THR A 181 2.83 17.07 11.48
C THR A 181 2.93 16.58 10.03
N ARG A 182 3.66 15.49 9.80
CA ARG A 182 3.74 14.80 8.50
C ARG A 182 3.26 13.36 8.63
N LEU A 183 2.57 12.86 7.61
CA LEU A 183 2.10 11.47 7.56
C LEU A 183 3.02 10.64 6.66
N PHE A 184 3.29 9.42 7.10
CA PHE A 184 4.08 8.44 6.38
C PHE A 184 3.31 7.12 6.28
N THR A 185 3.41 6.45 5.15
CA THR A 185 2.87 5.10 4.96
C THR A 185 3.75 4.09 5.69
N VAL A 186 3.11 3.08 6.26
CA VAL A 186 3.76 1.93 6.89
C VAL A 186 3.13 0.66 6.35
N THR A 187 3.94 -0.29 5.92
CA THR A 187 3.45 -1.53 5.32
C THR A 187 4.14 -2.73 5.96
N TYR A 188 3.37 -3.69 6.45
CA TYR A 188 3.86 -4.98 6.93
C TYR A 188 4.05 -5.93 5.76
N ASP A 189 5.24 -6.49 5.66
CA ASP A 189 5.65 -7.50 4.69
C ASP A 189 5.84 -8.81 5.43
N ALA A 190 4.83 -9.67 5.36
CA ALA A 190 4.78 -10.94 6.06
C ALA A 190 5.82 -11.94 5.54
N GLU A 191 6.09 -11.94 4.23
CA GLU A 191 7.02 -12.87 3.60
C GLU A 191 8.44 -12.68 4.15
N ASN A 192 8.84 -11.42 4.36
CA ASN A 192 10.16 -11.08 4.86
C ASN A 192 10.20 -10.78 6.37
N GLY A 193 9.04 -10.79 7.05
CA GLY A 193 8.94 -10.39 8.46
C GLY A 193 9.45 -8.97 8.70
N ALA A 194 9.15 -8.04 7.79
CA ALA A 194 9.67 -6.68 7.81
C ALA A 194 8.53 -5.65 7.84
N VAL A 195 8.76 -4.52 8.51
CA VAL A 195 7.84 -3.37 8.47
C VAL A 195 8.53 -2.24 7.73
N TRP A 196 7.98 -1.88 6.56
CA TRP A 196 8.46 -0.79 5.72
C TRP A 196 7.86 0.54 6.17
N TRP A 197 8.68 1.59 6.20
CA TRP A 197 8.30 2.95 6.62
C TRP A 197 8.75 4.01 5.61
N GLY A 198 7.83 4.91 5.27
CA GLY A 198 8.08 6.09 4.44
C GLY A 198 7.37 6.06 3.09
N THR A 199 7.29 7.23 2.42
CA THR A 199 6.54 7.40 1.16
C THR A 199 7.14 6.64 -0.04
N SER A 200 8.41 6.25 0.06
CA SER A 200 9.13 5.55 -1.02
C SER A 200 9.75 4.24 -0.54
N TRP A 201 9.24 3.70 0.57
CA TRP A 201 9.70 2.42 1.15
C TRP A 201 11.21 2.45 1.42
N SER A 202 11.70 3.63 1.82
CA SER A 202 13.13 3.91 1.91
C SER A 202 13.77 3.32 3.17
N TYR A 203 12.96 2.96 4.16
CA TYR A 203 13.40 2.43 5.43
C TYR A 203 12.53 1.26 5.87
N TYR A 204 13.11 0.38 6.68
CA TYR A 204 12.41 -0.76 7.26
C TYR A 204 13.00 -1.15 8.61
N PHE A 205 12.26 -1.93 9.38
CA PHE A 205 12.72 -2.57 10.62
C PHE A 205 12.16 -3.99 10.72
N SER A 206 12.79 -4.84 11.54
CA SER A 206 12.35 -6.23 11.70
C SER A 206 11.07 -6.33 12.53
N ALA A 207 10.11 -7.13 12.08
CA ALA A 207 8.90 -7.42 12.83
C ALA A 207 9.18 -8.13 14.16
N SER A 208 10.14 -9.07 14.16
CA SER A 208 10.53 -9.81 15.37
C SER A 208 11.10 -8.89 16.43
N GLN A 209 11.92 -7.90 16.04
CA GLN A 209 12.51 -6.93 16.96
C GLN A 209 11.43 -6.16 17.73
N VAL A 210 10.36 -5.75 17.05
CA VAL A 210 9.27 -5.00 17.70
C VAL A 210 8.42 -5.89 18.61
N ALA A 211 8.29 -7.17 18.27
CA ALA A 211 7.57 -8.14 19.09
C ALA A 211 8.34 -8.52 20.37
N GLU A 212 9.68 -8.59 20.29
CA GLU A 212 10.55 -9.00 21.40
C GLU A 212 10.99 -7.81 22.28
N GLU A 213 11.36 -6.70 21.66
CA GLU A 213 11.90 -5.50 22.32
C GLU A 213 11.01 -4.28 22.02
N PRO A 214 9.86 -4.13 22.69
CA PRO A 214 8.86 -3.11 22.34
C PRO A 214 9.25 -1.68 22.73
N ASP A 215 10.47 -1.46 23.22
CA ASP A 215 10.94 -0.19 23.76
C ASP A 215 11.95 0.53 22.87
N GLU A 216 12.60 -0.20 21.95
CA GLU A 216 13.55 0.34 20.98
C GLU A 216 13.31 -0.26 19.59
N ILE A 217 13.25 0.61 18.57
CA ILE A 217 13.14 0.19 17.17
C ILE A 217 14.28 0.80 16.39
N GLN A 218 15.00 -0.05 15.67
CA GLN A 218 16.10 0.35 14.81
C GLN A 218 15.65 0.31 13.34
N LEU A 219 15.72 1.46 12.66
CA LEU A 219 15.32 1.60 11.28
C LEU A 219 16.54 1.57 10.37
N TYR A 220 16.51 0.69 9.38
CA TYR A 220 17.57 0.50 8.39
C TYR A 220 17.13 1.06 7.04
N ALA A 221 18.09 1.48 6.21
CA ALA A 221 17.78 1.90 4.84
C ALA A 221 17.43 0.66 4.00
N ALA A 222 16.55 0.81 3.01
CA ALA A 222 16.14 -0.27 2.09
C ALA A 222 17.30 -1.03 1.42
N GLN A 223 18.44 -0.35 1.23
CA GLN A 223 19.64 -0.93 0.63
C GLN A 223 20.49 -1.73 1.63
N ASP A 224 20.30 -1.55 2.94
CA ASP A 224 21.03 -2.24 4.00
C ASP A 224 20.27 -3.48 4.46
N VAL A 225 20.22 -4.50 3.58
CA VAL A 225 19.52 -5.78 3.82
C VAL A 225 20.13 -6.55 5.00
N GLN A 226 21.37 -6.26 5.36
CA GLN A 226 22.07 -6.93 6.46
C GLN A 226 21.92 -6.20 7.80
N MET A 227 21.09 -5.16 7.87
CA MET A 227 20.81 -4.40 9.10
C MET A 227 22.08 -3.94 9.84
N ARG A 228 23.14 -3.56 9.10
CA ARG A 228 24.45 -3.30 9.71
C ARG A 228 24.51 -1.95 10.41
N ARG A 229 23.82 -0.95 9.87
CA ARG A 229 23.91 0.42 10.40
C ARG A 229 22.54 1.06 10.47
N PRO A 230 21.94 1.15 11.68
CA PRO A 230 20.66 1.83 11.83
C PRO A 230 20.81 3.30 11.44
N LYS A 231 19.84 3.78 10.66
CA LYS A 231 19.72 5.18 10.25
C LYS A 231 18.98 5.99 11.28
N PHE A 232 17.96 5.40 11.88
CA PHE A 232 17.20 5.99 12.96
C PHE A 232 17.04 4.97 14.07
N VAL A 233 16.97 5.47 15.30
CA VAL A 233 16.59 4.67 16.47
C VAL A 233 15.43 5.40 17.12
N TRP A 234 14.34 4.68 17.35
CA TRP A 234 13.15 5.19 18.04
C TRP A 234 13.04 4.53 19.41
N HIS A 235 12.65 5.31 20.41
CA HIS A 235 12.46 4.83 21.77
C HIS A 235 11.03 5.10 22.25
N ARG A 236 10.47 4.19 23.06
CA ARG A 236 9.18 4.38 23.71
C ARG A 236 9.39 5.01 25.09
N ARG A 237 8.70 6.12 25.41
CA ARG A 237 8.75 6.68 26.78
C ARG A 237 7.94 5.80 27.72
N GLY A 238 8.62 5.15 28.65
CA GLY A 238 7.96 4.33 29.68
C GLY A 238 8.84 3.19 30.20
N CYS A 239 9.79 2.74 29.39
CA CYS A 239 10.74 1.70 29.79
C CYS A 239 12.16 2.25 29.92
N GLY A 240 12.30 3.39 30.61
CA GLY A 240 13.57 3.64 31.26
C GLY A 240 13.73 2.58 32.35
N PRO A 241 14.87 1.88 32.48
CA PRO A 241 15.15 1.17 33.73
C PRO A 241 14.96 2.22 34.81
N ALA A 242 14.10 1.96 35.80
CA ALA A 242 13.79 2.93 36.85
C ALA A 242 15.10 3.44 37.44
N THR A 243 15.60 4.56 36.92
CA THR A 243 16.87 5.12 37.33
C THR A 243 16.54 5.64 38.71
N ALA A 244 17.00 4.91 39.72
CA ALA A 244 16.83 5.29 41.10
C ALA A 244 17.21 6.79 41.22
N PRO A 245 16.42 7.59 41.94
CA PRO A 245 16.66 9.02 42.08
C PRO A 245 18.00 9.24 42.79
N GLY A 246 19.06 9.31 42.02
CA GLY A 246 20.43 9.47 42.46
C GLY A 246 20.85 10.93 42.32
N VAL A 247 20.80 11.63 43.46
CA VAL A 247 21.76 12.61 43.97
C VAL A 247 22.48 13.47 42.91
N GLY A 248 22.22 14.78 42.99
CA GLY A 248 22.76 15.81 42.11
C GLY A 248 24.27 15.70 41.85
N SER A 249 24.60 15.79 40.56
CA SER A 249 25.93 16.17 40.09
C SER A 249 25.79 17.50 39.35
N GLU A 250 25.84 18.58 40.13
CA GLU A 250 26.19 19.91 39.68
C GLU A 250 27.72 19.96 39.52
N ALA A 251 28.21 20.05 38.29
CA ALA A 251 29.43 20.79 37.91
C ALA A 251 29.84 20.53 36.44
N ALA A 252 29.77 21.61 35.65
CA ALA A 252 30.73 22.08 34.65
C ALA A 252 31.36 21.08 33.64
N SER A 253 31.14 21.34 32.35
CA SER A 253 32.22 21.83 31.47
C SER A 253 31.66 22.18 30.09
N VAL A 254 31.63 23.47 29.81
CA VAL A 254 31.43 24.04 28.47
C VAL A 254 32.74 23.86 27.71
N VAL A 255 32.72 23.06 26.64
CA VAL A 255 33.75 23.08 25.61
C VAL A 255 33.08 23.54 24.32
N GLU A 256 33.27 24.84 24.02
CA GLU A 256 33.03 25.40 22.70
C GLU A 256 33.94 24.71 21.67
N GLY A 257 33.35 23.92 20.78
CA GLY A 257 34.01 23.43 19.58
C GLY A 257 33.69 24.35 18.41
N GLU A 258 34.66 25.18 18.01
CA GLU A 258 34.62 26.03 16.83
C GLU A 258 34.26 25.24 15.55
N LYS A 259 33.19 25.70 14.88
CA LYS A 259 32.82 25.26 13.53
C LYS A 259 33.77 25.91 12.52
N LYS A 260 34.78 25.18 12.07
CA LYS A 260 35.62 25.58 10.94
C LYS A 260 34.89 25.28 9.62
N ALA A 261 34.29 26.32 9.04
CA ALA A 261 33.73 26.29 7.69
C ALA A 261 34.84 25.98 6.67
N LYS A 262 34.67 24.93 5.86
CA LYS A 262 35.47 24.69 4.66
C LYS A 262 34.83 25.40 3.46
N PRO A 263 35.56 26.24 2.71
CA PRO A 263 35.07 26.74 1.44
C PRO A 263 35.13 25.64 0.39
N PHE A 264 33.99 25.34 -0.23
CA PHE A 264 33.89 24.47 -1.39
C PHE A 264 33.98 25.34 -2.65
N ALA A 265 35.19 25.44 -3.20
CA ALA A 265 35.44 25.98 -4.52
C ALA A 265 35.98 24.84 -5.39
N GLY A 266 35.43 24.65 -6.59
CA GLY A 266 36.00 23.69 -7.53
C GLY A 266 35.06 23.26 -8.64
N GLN A 267 35.14 23.98 -9.76
CA GLN A 267 34.60 23.66 -11.07
C GLN A 267 34.88 22.21 -11.51
N GLY A 268 33.93 21.63 -12.25
CA GLY A 268 34.13 20.42 -13.02
C GLY A 268 33.04 20.29 -14.06
N GLY A 269 33.22 20.97 -15.20
CA GLY A 269 32.42 20.74 -16.39
C GLY A 269 32.73 19.36 -16.98
N PHE A 270 31.72 18.72 -17.56
CA PHE A 270 31.92 17.62 -18.49
C PHE A 270 31.03 17.82 -19.70
N GLU A 271 31.68 17.64 -20.84
CA GLU A 271 31.25 17.80 -22.22
C GLU A 271 30.02 16.98 -22.59
N ALA A 272 29.22 17.58 -23.47
CA ALA A 272 28.28 16.90 -24.34
C ALA A 272 29.07 16.17 -25.45
N ALA A 273 28.98 14.85 -25.49
CA ALA A 273 29.35 14.07 -26.67
C ALA A 273 28.07 13.76 -27.46
N ALA A 274 27.96 14.39 -28.62
CA ALA A 274 27.07 13.96 -29.69
C ALA A 274 27.61 12.65 -30.28
N LEU A 275 26.72 11.66 -30.46
CA LEU A 275 26.94 10.60 -31.43
C LEU A 275 25.76 10.63 -32.41
N ALA A 276 26.09 11.01 -33.65
CA ALA A 276 25.34 10.71 -34.84
C ALA A 276 26.10 9.57 -35.54
N GLU A 277 25.39 8.48 -35.83
CA GLU A 277 25.29 7.80 -37.13
C GLU A 277 24.15 6.78 -37.06
#